data_AF-A0A8S9SG21-F1
#
_entry.id   AF-A0A8S9SG21-F1
#
_cell.length_a   1.000
_cell.length_b   1.000
_cell.length_c   1.000
_cell.angle_alpha   90.00
_cell.angle_beta   90.00
_cell.angle_gamma   90.00
#
_symmetry.space_group_name_H-M   'P 1'
#
loop_
_entity.id
_entity.type
_entity.pdbx_description
1 polymer ?
#
loop_
_entity_poly.entity_id
_entity_poly.type
_entity_poly.pdbx_seq_one_letter_code
_entity_poly.pdbx_strand_id
1 'polypeptide(L)'
;METARLLVCVICIASLIPTLRANVAETDEYWVTKANEARRRTLMAYHPDPYQIVDHFHERHYDNSTDIEETEENASEEEDDIEMISSATNSTRRSLRGRGKGKGRGKWSKLKGPCTASNPIDKCWRCQPDWARRRKKLVKCVRGFGYKTTGGKRGRIYVVTSNRDDDTVNPRPGTLRHAVIQNEPLWIIFKHDMSIRLCQELMINSHKTIDARGTNVHIAYGAGITMQYVHNIIIHGLHIHHIVQGRGGMIRNSNDHFGFRGVADGDGISIFGATNIWLDHISMSKCQDGLIDAIMGSTGITISNSHFTHHNDVMLLGAQNDNHADKKMQVTVAFNHFGKGLVQRMPRIRWGFVHVVNNDYTHWELYAIGGSQSPTILSHGNRFIAPPHLQHYRE
;
A
#
# COMPACT_ATOMS: atom_id res chain seq x y z
N MET A 1 -14.86 -40.52 -41.90
CA MET A 1 -15.22 -40.26 -40.48
C MET A 1 -14.10 -39.42 -39.86
N GLU A 2 -13.98 -38.20 -40.35
CA GLU A 2 -13.17 -37.12 -39.79
C GLU A 2 -14.11 -35.92 -39.78
N THR A 3 -14.15 -35.18 -38.67
CA THR A 3 -14.93 -33.96 -38.34
C THR A 3 -15.76 -34.09 -37.06
N ALA A 4 -15.11 -34.31 -35.90
CA ALA A 4 -15.78 -34.13 -34.61
C ALA A 4 -14.81 -33.86 -33.43
N ARG A 5 -13.68 -33.17 -33.66
CA ARG A 5 -12.73 -32.83 -32.57
C ARG A 5 -12.13 -31.43 -32.66
N LEU A 6 -12.88 -30.46 -33.20
CA LEU A 6 -12.42 -29.08 -33.31
C LEU A 6 -13.55 -28.09 -32.97
N LEU A 7 -14.14 -28.20 -31.77
CA LEU A 7 -15.13 -27.21 -31.30
C LEU A 7 -15.21 -27.07 -29.76
N VAL A 8 -14.06 -27.10 -29.06
CA VAL A 8 -14.04 -26.93 -27.58
C VAL A 8 -13.13 -25.78 -27.10
N CYS A 9 -12.39 -25.09 -27.96
CA CYS A 9 -11.38 -24.11 -27.50
C CYS A 9 -11.67 -22.61 -27.71
N VAL A 10 -12.93 -22.17 -27.88
CA VAL A 10 -13.23 -20.72 -28.07
C VAL A 10 -14.27 -20.16 -27.08
N ILE A 11 -14.61 -20.89 -26.01
CA ILE A 11 -15.49 -20.37 -24.95
C ILE A 11 -14.78 -20.55 -23.62
N CYS A 12 -13.99 -19.55 -23.19
CA CYS A 12 -13.63 -19.25 -21.79
C CYS A 12 -12.52 -18.17 -21.67
N ILE A 13 -12.64 -17.03 -22.34
CA ILE A 13 -11.95 -15.79 -21.92
C ILE A 13 -12.99 -14.67 -21.77
N ALA A 14 -14.06 -15.00 -21.07
CA ALA A 14 -14.77 -14.02 -20.27
C ALA A 14 -14.62 -14.53 -18.84
N SER A 15 -13.44 -14.33 -18.25
CA SER A 15 -13.41 -14.20 -16.79
C SER A 15 -14.47 -13.15 -16.48
N LEU A 16 -15.51 -13.56 -15.78
CA LEU A 16 -16.42 -12.67 -15.07
C LEU A 16 -15.52 -11.75 -14.26
N ILE A 17 -15.17 -10.59 -14.81
CA ILE A 17 -14.54 -9.52 -14.07
C ILE A 17 -15.63 -9.17 -13.05
N PRO A 18 -15.46 -9.46 -11.75
CA PRO A 18 -16.36 -8.90 -10.75
C PRO A 18 -16.38 -7.41 -11.04
N THR A 19 -17.57 -6.82 -11.17
CA THR A 19 -17.65 -5.37 -11.36
C THR A 19 -17.09 -4.74 -10.09
N LEU A 20 -15.78 -4.45 -10.09
CA LEU A 20 -15.05 -3.80 -9.00
C LEU A 20 -15.60 -2.38 -8.89
N ARG A 21 -16.72 -2.27 -8.19
CA ARG A 21 -17.35 -1.05 -7.73
C ARG A 21 -17.21 -1.05 -6.22
N ALA A 22 -17.18 0.13 -5.63
CA ALA A 22 -17.20 0.21 -4.19
C ALA A 22 -18.50 -0.46 -3.68
N ASN A 23 -18.38 -1.51 -2.85
CA ASN A 23 -19.49 -2.36 -2.40
C ASN A 23 -20.43 -1.64 -1.40
N VAL A 24 -21.12 -0.62 -1.90
CA VAL A 24 -22.03 0.26 -1.14
C VAL A 24 -23.47 0.08 -1.66
N ALA A 25 -24.45 0.09 -0.76
CA ALA A 25 -25.86 0.21 -1.14
C ALA A 25 -26.12 1.59 -1.76
N GLU A 26 -26.64 1.65 -2.99
CA GLU A 26 -26.84 2.86 -3.81
C GLU A 26 -27.65 4.01 -3.14
N THR A 27 -28.24 3.79 -1.97
CA THR A 27 -29.14 4.72 -1.27
C THR A 27 -28.51 5.47 -0.07
N ASP A 28 -27.21 5.32 0.18
CA ASP A 28 -26.56 5.95 1.34
C ASP A 28 -26.01 7.36 1.01
N GLU A 29 -26.68 8.40 1.53
CA GLU A 29 -26.33 9.81 1.33
C GLU A 29 -24.91 10.14 1.78
N TYR A 30 -24.40 9.46 2.82
CA TYR A 30 -23.03 9.62 3.28
C TYR A 30 -22.04 9.27 2.18
N TRP A 31 -22.25 8.15 1.48
CA TRP A 31 -21.34 7.70 0.43
C TRP A 31 -21.44 8.54 -0.84
N VAL A 32 -22.63 9.04 -1.18
CA VAL A 32 -22.80 10.01 -2.28
C VAL A 32 -22.00 11.29 -1.99
N THR A 33 -22.10 11.81 -0.76
CA THR A 33 -21.35 12.99 -0.33
C THR A 33 -19.84 12.74 -0.40
N LYS A 34 -19.37 11.62 0.17
CA LYS A 34 -17.95 11.23 0.13
C LYS A 34 -17.43 11.07 -1.29
N ALA A 35 -18.19 10.45 -2.19
CA ALA A 35 -17.81 10.28 -3.59
C ALA A 35 -17.63 11.63 -4.30
N ASN A 36 -18.55 12.58 -4.08
CA ASN A 36 -18.47 13.92 -4.65
C ASN A 36 -17.25 14.71 -4.15
N GLU A 37 -16.98 14.66 -2.85
CA GLU A 37 -15.78 15.28 -2.29
C GLU A 37 -14.50 14.61 -2.80
N ALA A 38 -14.46 13.28 -2.86
CA ALA A 38 -13.34 12.52 -3.41
C ALA A 38 -13.03 12.93 -4.85
N ARG A 39 -14.05 13.08 -5.69
CA ARG A 39 -13.88 13.57 -7.08
C ARG A 39 -13.24 14.95 -7.13
N ARG A 40 -13.64 15.88 -6.25
CA ARG A 40 -13.00 17.21 -6.15
C ARG A 40 -11.54 17.09 -5.71
N ARG A 41 -11.24 16.24 -4.72
CA ARG A 41 -9.86 15.99 -4.25
C ARG A 41 -8.99 15.38 -5.34
N THR A 42 -9.52 14.46 -6.15
CA THR A 42 -8.80 13.90 -7.32
C THR A 42 -8.37 15.00 -8.28
N LEU A 43 -9.26 15.96 -8.59
CA LEU A 43 -8.92 17.08 -9.46
C LEU A 43 -7.87 18.01 -8.85
N MET A 44 -7.90 18.22 -7.53
CA MET A 44 -6.90 19.04 -6.81
C MET A 44 -5.54 18.34 -6.68
N ALA A 45 -5.53 17.01 -6.56
CA ALA A 45 -4.31 16.21 -6.43
C ALA A 45 -3.64 15.95 -7.78
N TYR A 46 -4.41 15.94 -8.87
CA TYR A 46 -3.90 15.74 -10.22
C TYR A 46 -2.94 16.86 -10.64
N HIS A 47 -1.76 16.46 -11.10
CA HIS A 47 -0.78 17.36 -11.66
C HIS A 47 -0.88 17.39 -13.20
N PRO A 48 -1.18 18.52 -13.84
CA PRO A 48 -1.37 18.59 -15.30
C PRO A 48 -0.10 18.26 -16.10
N ASP A 49 1.08 18.54 -15.52
CA ASP A 49 2.38 18.19 -16.08
C ASP A 49 3.07 17.11 -15.22
N PRO A 50 2.76 15.81 -15.41
CA PRO A 50 3.30 14.75 -14.56
C PRO A 50 4.84 14.64 -14.60
N TYR A 51 5.49 15.16 -15.65
CA TYR A 51 6.95 15.05 -15.80
C TYR A 51 7.70 15.88 -14.74
N GLN A 52 7.16 17.00 -14.28
CA GLN A 52 7.75 17.76 -13.16
C GLN A 52 7.91 16.91 -11.89
N ILE A 53 6.92 16.06 -11.59
CA ILE A 53 6.98 15.15 -10.43
C ILE A 53 7.99 14.02 -10.69
N VAL A 54 8.07 13.54 -11.93
CA VAL A 54 9.05 12.51 -12.34
C VAL A 54 10.48 13.04 -12.22
N ASP A 55 10.75 14.26 -12.66
CA ASP A 55 12.08 14.85 -12.63
C ASP A 55 12.53 15.12 -11.19
N HIS A 56 11.63 15.68 -10.37
CA HIS A 56 11.86 15.87 -8.94
C HIS A 56 12.05 14.54 -8.17
N PHE A 57 11.55 13.42 -8.69
CA PHE A 57 11.82 12.10 -8.11
C PHE A 57 13.30 11.73 -8.17
N HIS A 58 14.05 12.21 -9.16
CA HIS A 58 15.47 11.90 -9.32
C HIS A 58 16.40 12.95 -8.69
N GLU A 59 15.94 14.20 -8.58
CA GLU A 59 16.75 15.27 -8.02
C GLU A 59 17.11 15.03 -6.56
N ARG A 60 18.36 15.32 -6.17
CA ARG A 60 18.78 15.31 -4.77
C ARG A 60 18.41 16.65 -4.12
N HIS A 61 17.14 17.00 -4.04
CA HIS A 61 16.76 18.13 -3.21
C HIS A 61 16.73 17.68 -1.75
N TYR A 62 17.90 17.75 -1.10
CA TYR A 62 17.97 18.15 0.30
C TYR A 62 17.53 19.62 0.34
N ASP A 63 16.22 19.84 0.36
CA ASP A 63 15.70 21.17 0.55
C ASP A 63 15.76 21.52 2.04
N ASN A 64 16.85 22.21 2.43
CA ASN A 64 16.93 22.93 3.70
C ASN A 64 16.12 24.25 3.67
N SER A 65 15.44 24.62 2.57
CA SER A 65 14.74 25.92 2.44
C SER A 65 13.27 25.92 2.86
N THR A 66 12.77 24.82 3.43
CA THR A 66 11.54 24.87 4.26
C THR A 66 11.83 24.89 5.76
N ASP A 67 13.10 25.03 6.17
CA ASP A 67 13.41 25.66 7.46
C ASP A 67 13.25 27.18 7.28
N ILE A 68 12.03 27.62 6.95
CA ILE A 68 11.57 28.87 7.57
C ILE A 68 11.64 28.54 9.05
N GLU A 69 12.42 29.31 9.80
CA GLU A 69 12.31 29.37 11.24
C GLU A 69 10.83 29.61 11.57
N GLU A 70 10.06 28.53 11.71
CA GLU A 70 8.90 28.53 12.58
C GLU A 70 9.52 28.77 13.94
N THR A 71 9.61 30.05 14.30
CA THR A 71 9.77 30.49 15.68
C THR A 71 8.96 29.53 16.53
N GLU A 72 9.65 28.81 17.41
CA GLU A 72 9.08 27.93 18.41
C GLU A 72 8.15 28.75 19.31
N GLU A 73 6.96 29.09 18.82
CA GLU A 73 5.88 29.57 19.65
C GLU A 73 5.24 28.36 20.29
N ASN A 74 5.83 27.95 21.43
CA ASN A 74 5.20 27.25 22.54
C ASN A 74 4.05 26.31 22.17
N ALA A 75 4.31 25.33 21.30
CA ALA A 75 3.58 24.08 21.37
C ALA A 75 4.28 23.25 22.44
N SER A 76 3.65 23.14 23.61
CA SER A 76 4.05 22.16 24.62
C SER A 76 4.02 20.78 23.98
N GLU A 77 5.16 20.33 23.46
CA GLU A 77 5.37 18.94 23.10
C GLU A 77 5.36 18.19 24.43
N GLU A 78 4.21 17.62 24.79
CA GLU A 78 4.15 16.56 25.78
C GLU A 78 5.06 15.45 25.26
N GLU A 79 6.25 15.33 25.86
CA GLU A 79 7.05 14.11 25.81
C GLU A 79 6.19 13.02 26.45
N ASP A 80 5.38 12.36 25.62
CA ASP A 80 4.74 11.09 25.98
C ASP A 80 5.88 10.08 26.19
N ASP A 81 6.39 10.03 27.43
CA ASP A 81 7.31 9.02 27.95
C ASP A 81 6.62 7.66 27.96
N ILE A 82 6.39 7.09 26.77
CA ILE A 82 5.90 5.72 26.63
C ILE A 82 7.11 4.82 26.81
N GLU A 83 7.24 4.29 28.03
CA GLU A 83 8.23 3.29 28.43
C GLU A 83 8.05 2.00 27.60
N MET A 84 8.63 1.98 26.40
CA MET A 84 8.73 0.80 25.56
C MET A 84 9.89 -0.04 26.08
N ILE A 85 9.57 -1.23 26.62
CA ILE A 85 10.55 -2.21 27.11
C ILE A 85 11.67 -2.39 26.08
N SER A 86 12.86 -1.91 26.45
CA SER A 86 14.05 -1.77 25.62
C SER A 86 14.77 -3.10 25.33
N SER A 87 14.05 -4.20 25.13
CA SER A 87 14.65 -5.52 24.86
C SER A 87 14.40 -6.04 23.45
N ALA A 88 13.95 -5.20 22.51
CA ALA A 88 13.82 -5.56 21.10
C ALA A 88 14.86 -4.82 20.25
N THR A 89 15.67 -5.60 19.54
CA THR A 89 16.73 -5.18 18.62
C THR A 89 16.41 -3.92 17.79
N ASN A 90 17.36 -2.99 17.71
CA ASN A 90 17.42 -1.79 16.85
C ASN A 90 17.39 -2.07 15.32
N SER A 91 16.63 -3.08 14.90
CA SER A 91 16.69 -3.68 13.57
C SER A 91 15.53 -3.22 12.71
N THR A 92 15.76 -2.25 11.83
CA THR A 92 14.90 -1.93 10.68
C THR A 92 15.11 -2.92 9.51
N ARG A 93 15.57 -4.14 9.76
CA ARG A 93 15.98 -5.07 8.68
C ARG A 93 14.78 -5.67 7.97
N ARG A 94 14.77 -5.50 6.64
CA ARG A 94 14.07 -6.37 5.68
C ARG A 94 14.58 -7.79 5.92
N SER A 95 13.84 -8.60 6.67
CA SER A 95 14.32 -9.91 7.14
C SER A 95 14.28 -10.94 6.01
N LEU A 96 15.35 -11.03 5.23
CA LEU A 96 15.69 -12.29 4.58
C LEU A 96 16.33 -13.18 5.66
N ARG A 97 15.50 -14.01 6.29
CA ARG A 97 15.91 -15.02 7.28
C ARG A 97 16.97 -15.94 6.67
N GLY A 98 18.23 -15.74 7.04
CA GLY A 98 19.25 -16.78 6.95
C GLY A 98 18.90 -17.90 7.92
N ARG A 99 18.46 -19.03 7.37
CA ARG A 99 18.05 -20.24 8.10
C ARG A 99 19.29 -20.85 8.79
N GLY A 100 19.32 -20.91 10.13
CA GLY A 100 20.15 -21.89 10.87
C GLY A 100 19.35 -23.19 11.05
N LYS A 101 19.90 -24.40 11.13
CA LYS A 101 21.26 -24.88 11.34
C LYS A 101 21.55 -26.00 10.32
N GLY A 102 22.62 -25.87 9.55
CA GLY A 102 23.09 -26.88 8.61
C GLY A 102 24.33 -26.33 7.88
N LYS A 103 25.40 -27.12 7.83
CA LYS A 103 26.77 -26.72 7.45
C LYS A 103 26.82 -25.95 6.13
N GLY A 104 27.03 -24.64 6.21
CA GLY A 104 27.27 -23.75 5.07
C GLY A 104 27.30 -22.29 5.52
N ARG A 105 28.47 -21.76 5.87
CA ARG A 105 28.63 -20.36 6.30
C ARG A 105 28.38 -19.44 5.10
N GLY A 106 27.15 -18.98 4.93
CA GLY A 106 26.85 -17.85 4.04
C GLY A 106 27.56 -16.58 4.54
N LYS A 107 28.24 -15.87 3.65
CA LYS A 107 29.15 -14.73 3.89
C LYS A 107 28.51 -13.45 4.49
N TRP A 108 27.28 -13.52 4.99
CA TRP A 108 26.48 -12.35 5.41
C TRP A 108 26.10 -12.34 6.90
N SER A 109 26.75 -13.19 7.70
CA SER A 109 26.69 -13.07 9.15
C SER A 109 27.53 -11.87 9.62
N LYS A 110 26.84 -10.83 10.11
CA LYS A 110 27.40 -9.59 10.70
C LYS A 110 28.13 -8.67 9.72
N LEU A 111 27.38 -7.94 8.89
CA LEU A 111 27.86 -6.66 8.34
C LEU A 111 28.21 -5.73 9.51
N LYS A 112 29.50 -5.65 9.86
CA LYS A 112 30.08 -4.60 10.71
C LYS A 112 30.39 -3.42 9.78
N GLY A 113 29.61 -2.36 9.85
CA GLY A 113 29.77 -1.15 9.04
C GLY A 113 28.71 -0.10 9.41
N PRO A 114 28.89 1.17 8.99
CA PRO A 114 27.88 2.21 9.21
C PRO A 114 26.53 1.80 8.59
N CYS A 115 25.42 2.32 9.11
CA CYS A 115 24.13 2.09 8.49
C CYS A 115 24.17 2.59 7.04
N THR A 116 23.78 1.73 6.10
CA THR A 116 23.71 2.07 4.68
C THR A 116 22.29 1.92 4.16
N ALA A 117 21.77 2.97 3.53
CA ALA A 117 20.55 2.94 2.73
C ALA A 117 20.90 3.26 1.28
N SER A 118 20.31 2.52 0.32
CA SER A 118 20.69 2.62 -1.09
C SER A 118 19.84 3.63 -1.87
N ASN A 119 18.54 3.72 -1.58
CA ASN A 119 17.60 4.57 -2.31
C ASN A 119 17.29 5.89 -1.57
N PRO A 120 16.84 6.95 -2.27
CA PRO A 120 16.58 8.27 -1.67
C PRO A 120 15.56 8.28 -0.53
N ILE A 121 14.51 7.44 -0.60
CA ILE A 121 13.48 7.36 0.45
C ILE A 121 14.09 6.81 1.74
N ASP A 122 14.78 5.67 1.67
CA ASP A 122 15.41 5.07 2.85
C ASP A 122 16.56 5.91 3.40
N LYS A 123 17.35 6.57 2.53
CA LYS A 123 18.43 7.48 2.94
C LYS A 123 17.92 8.63 3.82
N CYS A 124 16.69 9.09 3.59
CA CYS A 124 16.09 10.18 4.33
C CYS A 124 15.80 9.83 5.80
N TRP A 125 15.47 8.57 6.14
CA TRP A 125 15.08 8.22 7.53
C TRP A 125 15.78 7.01 8.15
N ARG A 126 16.15 5.98 7.38
CA ARG A 126 16.47 4.64 7.90
C ARG A 126 17.71 4.59 8.78
N CYS A 127 18.66 5.48 8.52
CA CYS A 127 19.92 5.57 9.26
C CYS A 127 19.93 6.66 10.33
N GLN A 128 18.78 7.27 10.63
CA GLN A 128 18.65 8.16 11.78
C GLN A 128 18.55 7.30 13.06
N PRO A 129 19.49 7.41 14.02
CA PRO A 129 19.50 6.55 15.21
C PRO A 129 18.31 6.81 16.13
N ASP A 130 17.72 8.00 16.07
CA ASP A 130 16.61 8.47 16.90
C ASP A 130 15.26 8.45 16.16
N TRP A 131 15.15 7.66 15.08
CA TRP A 131 13.92 7.51 14.30
C TRP A 131 12.71 7.16 15.18
N ALA A 132 12.90 6.44 16.29
CA ALA A 132 11.82 6.05 17.20
C ALA A 132 11.25 7.25 17.95
N ARG A 133 12.10 8.16 18.46
CA ARG A 133 11.69 9.42 19.10
C ARG A 133 11.11 10.40 18.07
N ARG A 134 11.66 10.41 16.86
CA ARG A 134 11.25 11.33 15.78
C ARG A 134 10.47 10.63 14.68
N ARG A 135 9.60 9.68 15.06
CA ARG A 135 8.90 8.75 14.17
C ARG A 135 8.18 9.43 13.02
N LYS A 136 7.56 10.58 13.32
CA LYS A 136 6.79 11.40 12.37
C LYS A 136 7.64 12.10 11.31
N LYS A 137 8.98 12.19 11.46
CA LYS A 137 9.88 12.74 10.42
C LYS A 137 9.88 11.92 9.13
N LEU A 138 9.40 10.67 9.17
CA LEU A 138 9.22 9.81 8.00
C LEU A 138 8.46 10.51 6.86
N VAL A 139 7.52 11.40 7.17
CA VAL A 139 6.71 12.13 6.17
C VAL A 139 7.54 13.09 5.30
N LYS A 140 8.75 13.48 5.71
CA LYS A 140 9.67 14.28 4.88
C LYS A 140 10.31 13.43 3.76
N CYS A 141 10.14 12.11 3.80
CA CYS A 141 10.80 11.18 2.90
C CYS A 141 9.90 10.67 1.76
N VAL A 142 8.64 11.10 1.69
CA VAL A 142 7.73 10.69 0.61
C VAL A 142 8.20 11.30 -0.70
N ARG A 143 8.22 10.50 -1.77
CA ARG A 143 8.60 10.95 -3.11
C ARG A 143 7.61 10.45 -4.15
N GLY A 144 7.65 11.02 -5.35
CA GLY A 144 6.77 10.63 -6.45
C GLY A 144 5.38 11.25 -6.31
N PHE A 145 4.37 10.71 -6.98
CA PHE A 145 3.03 11.31 -6.97
C PHE A 145 2.40 11.39 -5.57
N GLY A 146 2.81 10.54 -4.64
CA GLY A 146 2.41 10.61 -3.23
C GLY A 146 3.10 11.70 -2.40
N TYR A 147 3.97 12.56 -2.95
CA TYR A 147 4.83 13.48 -2.17
C TYR A 147 4.10 14.42 -1.18
N LYS A 148 2.81 14.72 -1.41
CA LYS A 148 1.99 15.54 -0.49
C LYS A 148 1.45 14.75 0.72
N THR A 149 1.72 13.45 0.81
CA THR A 149 1.18 12.59 1.86
C THR A 149 1.88 12.85 3.19
N THR A 150 1.09 13.24 4.19
CA THR A 150 1.53 13.49 5.57
C THR A 150 0.91 12.52 6.58
N GLY A 151 -0.04 11.69 6.17
CA GLY A 151 -0.71 10.71 7.01
C GLY A 151 -1.31 11.34 8.27
N GLY A 152 -1.02 10.73 9.41
CA GLY A 152 -1.38 11.19 10.75
C GLY A 152 -0.37 12.13 11.41
N LYS A 153 0.52 12.82 10.66
CA LYS A 153 1.59 13.68 11.23
C LYS A 153 1.10 14.63 12.34
N ARG A 154 -0.03 15.30 12.11
CA ARG A 154 -0.63 16.29 13.03
C ARG A 154 -1.40 15.66 14.19
N GLY A 155 -1.49 14.34 14.23
CA GLY A 155 -2.22 13.59 15.23
C GLY A 155 -1.34 13.14 16.39
N ARG A 156 -1.96 12.81 17.52
CA ARG A 156 -1.27 12.09 18.60
C ARG A 156 -0.88 10.66 18.17
N ILE A 157 0.02 10.05 18.93
CA ILE A 157 0.33 8.64 18.76
C ILE A 157 -0.82 7.81 19.34
N TYR A 158 -1.26 6.80 18.58
CA TYR A 158 -2.19 5.79 19.06
C TYR A 158 -1.46 4.45 19.12
N VAL A 159 -1.42 3.82 20.30
CA VAL A 159 -0.77 2.52 20.48
C VAL A 159 -1.82 1.41 20.41
N VAL A 160 -1.73 0.57 19.39
CA VAL A 160 -2.48 -0.68 19.31
C VAL A 160 -1.89 -1.65 20.34
N THR A 161 -2.75 -2.12 21.25
CA THR A 161 -2.41 -3.03 22.34
C THR A 161 -3.11 -4.39 22.21
N SER A 162 -4.10 -4.49 21.31
CA SER A 162 -4.86 -5.72 21.08
C SER A 162 -4.92 -6.05 19.59
N ASN A 163 -4.72 -7.33 19.26
CA ASN A 163 -4.86 -7.87 17.91
C ASN A 163 -6.28 -8.36 17.58
N ARG A 164 -7.26 -8.08 18.45
CA ARG A 164 -8.66 -8.48 18.26
C ARG A 164 -9.36 -7.63 17.19
N ASP A 165 -10.31 -8.26 16.52
CA ASP A 165 -11.19 -7.64 15.53
C ASP A 165 -12.61 -8.26 15.61
N ASP A 166 -13.12 -8.39 16.83
CA ASP A 166 -14.34 -9.15 17.15
C ASP A 166 -15.64 -8.38 16.92
N ASP A 167 -15.59 -7.04 16.83
CA ASP A 167 -16.75 -6.19 16.56
C ASP A 167 -16.43 -5.18 15.45
N THR A 168 -17.10 -5.32 14.31
CA THR A 168 -16.91 -4.47 13.12
C THR A 168 -17.69 -3.16 13.20
N VAL A 169 -18.64 -3.05 14.13
CA VAL A 169 -19.49 -1.86 14.33
C VAL A 169 -19.02 -1.08 15.54
N ASN A 170 -18.67 -1.71 16.65
CA ASN A 170 -18.22 -1.04 17.88
C ASN A 170 -16.83 -1.55 18.31
N PRO A 171 -15.78 -1.26 17.53
CA PRO A 171 -14.44 -1.76 17.83
C PRO A 171 -13.93 -1.17 19.15
N ARG A 172 -13.27 -1.99 19.96
CA ARG A 172 -12.77 -1.58 21.28
C ARG A 172 -11.53 -0.68 21.16
N PRO A 173 -11.39 0.36 22.01
CA PRO A 173 -10.12 1.07 22.17
C PRO A 173 -8.95 0.10 22.42
N GLY A 174 -7.77 0.44 21.88
CA GLY A 174 -6.60 -0.43 21.84
C GLY A 174 -6.52 -1.39 20.64
N THR A 175 -7.59 -1.56 19.86
CA THR A 175 -7.57 -2.33 18.60
C THR A 175 -7.15 -1.47 17.41
N LEU A 176 -6.68 -2.12 16.34
CA LEU A 176 -6.39 -1.44 15.06
C LEU A 176 -7.66 -0.88 14.42
N ARG A 177 -8.79 -1.62 14.43
CA ARG A 177 -10.06 -1.15 13.85
C ARG A 177 -10.55 0.13 14.51
N HIS A 178 -10.49 0.20 15.84
CA HIS A 178 -10.83 1.43 16.54
C HIS A 178 -9.92 2.59 16.13
N ALA A 179 -8.61 2.37 16.02
CA ALA A 179 -7.65 3.41 15.67
C ALA A 179 -7.90 4.04 14.28
N VAL A 180 -8.16 3.21 13.26
CA VAL A 180 -8.20 3.69 11.88
C VAL A 180 -9.48 4.43 11.51
N ILE A 181 -10.56 4.24 12.26
CA ILE A 181 -11.85 4.91 12.01
C ILE A 181 -11.97 6.29 12.66
N GLN A 182 -11.09 6.63 13.61
CA GLN A 182 -11.15 7.89 14.33
C GLN A 182 -11.16 9.09 13.37
N ASN A 183 -11.88 10.15 13.72
CA ASN A 183 -12.00 11.33 12.85
C ASN A 183 -10.73 12.17 12.87
N GLU A 184 -10.07 12.27 14.03
CA GLU A 184 -8.82 13.01 14.17
C GLU A 184 -7.66 12.34 13.43
N PRO A 185 -6.64 13.10 13.01
CA PRO A 185 -5.40 12.52 12.54
C PRO A 185 -4.78 11.61 13.61
N LEU A 186 -4.25 10.45 13.23
CA LEU A 186 -3.57 9.55 14.17
C LEU A 186 -2.32 8.91 13.58
N TRP A 187 -1.24 8.89 14.37
CA TRP A 187 -0.06 8.09 14.09
C TRP A 187 -0.12 6.78 14.86
N ILE A 188 -0.55 5.72 14.19
CA ILE A 188 -0.87 4.42 14.78
C ILE A 188 0.39 3.56 14.81
N ILE A 189 0.79 3.11 16.00
CA ILE A 189 1.91 2.19 16.24
C ILE A 189 1.41 0.95 16.99
N PHE A 190 2.28 -0.03 17.17
CA PHE A 190 1.96 -1.30 17.83
C PHE A 190 2.83 -1.49 19.06
N LYS A 191 2.23 -1.96 20.16
CA LYS A 191 2.94 -2.18 21.43
C LYS A 191 3.96 -3.32 21.35
N HIS A 192 3.67 -4.34 20.56
CA HIS A 192 4.49 -5.53 20.37
C HIS A 192 4.16 -6.16 19.02
N ASP A 193 4.87 -7.23 18.66
CA ASP A 193 4.53 -8.06 17.50
C ASP A 193 3.08 -8.53 17.59
N MET A 194 2.38 -8.50 16.45
CA MET A 194 0.96 -8.85 16.39
C MET A 194 0.63 -9.61 15.12
N SER A 195 -0.25 -10.60 15.25
CA SER A 195 -0.97 -11.19 14.13
C SER A 195 -2.45 -10.84 14.27
N ILE A 196 -2.93 -10.00 13.35
CA ILE A 196 -4.29 -9.47 13.33
C ILE A 196 -5.06 -10.20 12.23
N ARG A 197 -6.15 -10.86 12.63
CA ARG A 197 -7.08 -11.50 11.71
C ARG A 197 -8.33 -10.65 11.61
N LEU A 198 -8.50 -9.95 10.49
CA LEU A 198 -9.65 -9.09 10.26
C LEU A 198 -10.88 -9.94 9.95
N CYS A 199 -11.98 -9.73 10.69
CA CYS A 199 -13.23 -10.49 10.49
C CYS A 199 -13.96 -10.03 9.23
N GLN A 200 -13.87 -8.74 8.89
CA GLN A 200 -14.38 -8.10 7.68
C GLN A 200 -13.40 -7.00 7.23
N GLU A 201 -13.61 -6.43 6.04
CA GLU A 201 -12.72 -5.39 5.53
C GLU A 201 -12.46 -4.27 6.56
N LEU A 202 -11.21 -3.84 6.65
CA LEU A 202 -10.79 -2.77 7.54
C LEU A 202 -10.91 -1.43 6.80
N MET A 203 -12.00 -0.71 7.06
CA MET A 203 -12.20 0.63 6.53
C MET A 203 -11.29 1.63 7.25
N ILE A 204 -10.47 2.35 6.50
CA ILE A 204 -9.57 3.38 7.04
C ILE A 204 -10.13 4.77 6.75
N ASN A 205 -10.22 5.63 7.77
CA ASN A 205 -10.59 7.04 7.63
C ASN A 205 -9.38 7.91 7.22
N SER A 206 -9.60 9.15 6.81
CA SER A 206 -8.53 10.05 6.35
C SER A 206 -7.53 10.41 7.47
N HIS A 207 -6.34 10.89 7.08
CA HIS A 207 -5.31 11.37 8.00
C HIS A 207 -4.75 10.30 8.95
N LYS A 208 -4.45 9.11 8.43
CA LYS A 208 -3.91 8.00 9.22
C LYS A 208 -2.52 7.63 8.77
N THR A 209 -1.65 7.36 9.74
CA THR A 209 -0.42 6.61 9.50
C THR A 209 -0.52 5.29 10.25
N ILE A 210 -0.36 4.16 9.58
CA ILE A 210 -0.12 2.86 10.21
C ILE A 210 1.37 2.57 10.08
N ASP A 211 2.08 2.58 11.19
CA ASP A 211 3.54 2.46 11.23
C ASP A 211 3.98 1.29 12.11
N ALA A 212 4.37 0.20 11.45
CA ALA A 212 4.80 -1.03 12.12
C ALA A 212 6.30 -1.06 12.47
N ARG A 213 7.08 0.03 12.25
CA ARG A 213 8.51 0.00 12.59
C ARG A 213 8.71 -0.31 14.07
N GLY A 214 9.66 -1.20 14.36
CA GLY A 214 9.96 -1.68 15.72
C GLY A 214 9.15 -2.90 16.15
N THR A 215 8.20 -3.35 15.33
CA THR A 215 7.35 -4.52 15.60
C THR A 215 7.15 -5.34 14.33
N ASN A 216 6.88 -6.63 14.47
CA ASN A 216 6.47 -7.48 13.37
C ASN A 216 4.95 -7.66 13.37
N VAL A 217 4.26 -6.95 12.45
CA VAL A 217 2.81 -6.90 12.40
C VAL A 217 2.30 -7.56 11.12
N HIS A 218 1.50 -8.61 11.31
CA HIS A 218 0.86 -9.36 10.24
C HIS A 218 -0.64 -9.08 10.21
N ILE A 219 -1.18 -8.75 9.03
CA ILE A 219 -2.62 -8.77 8.73
C ILE A 219 -2.85 -9.97 7.82
N ALA A 220 -3.53 -11.00 8.33
CA ALA A 220 -3.58 -12.29 7.65
C ALA A 220 -4.77 -13.16 8.02
N TYR A 221 -5.08 -14.12 7.14
CA TYR A 221 -6.09 -15.18 7.34
C TYR A 221 -7.50 -14.65 7.60
N GLY A 222 -7.77 -13.44 7.12
CA GLY A 222 -9.01 -12.71 7.26
C GLY A 222 -9.17 -11.76 6.07
N ALA A 223 -10.01 -10.74 6.22
CA ALA A 223 -10.26 -9.75 5.18
C ALA A 223 -9.12 -8.74 5.01
N GLY A 224 -9.18 -7.95 3.93
CA GLY A 224 -8.19 -6.93 3.56
C GLY A 224 -8.46 -5.53 4.13
N ILE A 225 -7.69 -4.57 3.64
CA ILE A 225 -7.76 -3.15 4.01
C ILE A 225 -8.44 -2.36 2.89
N THR A 226 -9.39 -1.48 3.24
CA THR A 226 -10.11 -0.65 2.28
C THR A 226 -9.95 0.84 2.59
N MET A 227 -9.49 1.60 1.58
CA MET A 227 -9.40 3.06 1.57
C MET A 227 -10.39 3.62 0.55
N GLN A 228 -11.61 3.92 0.98
CA GLN A 228 -12.66 4.40 0.09
C GLN A 228 -13.01 5.86 0.34
N TYR A 229 -12.84 6.70 -0.68
CA TYR A 229 -13.15 8.14 -0.69
C TYR A 229 -12.48 8.92 0.45
N VAL A 230 -11.27 8.49 0.80
CA VAL A 230 -10.44 9.06 1.86
C VAL A 230 -9.16 9.64 1.28
N HIS A 231 -8.41 10.37 2.10
CA HIS A 231 -7.16 10.94 1.66
C HIS A 231 -6.11 10.99 2.76
N ASN A 232 -4.86 11.19 2.35
CA ASN A 232 -3.74 11.45 3.23
C ASN A 232 -3.48 10.28 4.19
N ILE A 233 -3.11 9.11 3.63
CA ILE A 233 -2.89 7.87 4.38
C ILE A 233 -1.49 7.33 4.10
N ILE A 234 -0.80 6.91 5.15
CA ILE A 234 0.49 6.20 5.08
C ILE A 234 0.31 4.80 5.67
N ILE A 235 0.71 3.77 4.94
CA ILE A 235 0.90 2.42 5.49
C ILE A 235 2.38 2.06 5.34
N HIS A 236 3.04 1.80 6.47
CA HIS A 236 4.47 1.54 6.51
C HIS A 236 4.81 0.28 7.32
N GLY A 237 5.51 -0.66 6.69
CA GLY A 237 6.14 -1.81 7.37
C GLY A 237 5.24 -3.02 7.68
N LEU A 238 4.00 -3.07 7.18
CA LEU A 238 3.09 -4.20 7.42
C LEU A 238 3.43 -5.45 6.60
N HIS A 239 3.16 -6.62 7.16
CA HIS A 239 3.07 -7.88 6.44
C HIS A 239 1.60 -8.23 6.17
N ILE A 240 1.18 -8.30 4.90
CA ILE A 240 -0.22 -8.55 4.52
C ILE A 240 -0.28 -9.81 3.66
N HIS A 241 -0.92 -10.88 4.14
CA HIS A 241 -0.91 -12.14 3.38
C HIS A 241 -2.03 -13.10 3.73
N HIS A 242 -2.33 -14.06 2.83
CA HIS A 242 -3.41 -15.03 3.04
C HIS A 242 -4.74 -14.31 3.32
N ILE A 243 -4.97 -13.22 2.59
CA ILE A 243 -6.23 -12.49 2.66
C ILE A 243 -7.29 -13.29 1.93
N VAL A 244 -8.49 -13.35 2.52
CA VAL A 244 -9.64 -14.08 2.02
C VAL A 244 -10.83 -13.13 1.87
N GLN A 245 -11.81 -13.56 1.09
CA GLN A 245 -13.05 -12.83 0.88
C GLN A 245 -13.74 -12.49 2.19
N GLY A 246 -14.13 -11.23 2.36
CA GLY A 246 -14.99 -10.80 3.46
C GLY A 246 -16.45 -11.04 3.08
N ARG A 247 -17.25 -11.62 3.99
CA ARG A 247 -18.68 -11.89 3.71
C ARG A 247 -19.54 -10.62 3.62
N GLY A 248 -18.99 -9.47 3.99
CA GLY A 248 -19.74 -8.23 4.14
C GLY A 248 -20.54 -8.19 5.45
N GLY A 249 -21.36 -7.16 5.60
CA GLY A 249 -22.17 -6.92 6.79
C GLY A 249 -22.13 -5.46 7.23
N MET A 250 -22.57 -5.19 8.45
CA MET A 250 -22.48 -3.84 9.03
C MET A 250 -21.04 -3.56 9.44
N ILE A 251 -20.44 -2.51 8.87
CA ILE A 251 -19.05 -2.15 9.11
C ILE A 251 -18.96 -0.65 9.38
N ARG A 252 -18.26 -0.30 10.46
CA ARG A 252 -17.94 1.08 10.80
C ARG A 252 -16.72 1.58 10.02
N ASN A 253 -16.82 2.79 9.48
CA ASN A 253 -15.78 3.46 8.71
C ASN A 253 -15.42 4.85 9.24
N SER A 254 -16.23 5.42 10.13
CA SER A 254 -15.86 6.60 10.93
C SER A 254 -16.53 6.55 12.32
N ASN A 255 -16.20 7.49 13.20
CA ASN A 255 -16.86 7.59 14.51
C ASN A 255 -18.37 7.82 14.38
N ASP A 256 -18.80 8.49 13.31
CA ASP A 256 -20.19 8.92 13.12
C ASP A 256 -20.93 8.10 12.06
N HIS A 257 -20.26 7.15 11.41
CA HIS A 257 -20.84 6.37 10.32
C HIS A 257 -20.44 4.89 10.34
N PHE A 258 -21.45 4.04 10.21
CA PHE A 258 -21.34 2.63 9.86
C PHE A 258 -22.49 2.28 8.92
N GLY A 259 -22.26 1.35 8.00
CA GLY A 259 -23.24 1.00 6.99
C GLY A 259 -23.09 -0.44 6.51
N PHE A 260 -24.08 -0.91 5.75
CA PHE A 260 -23.99 -2.22 5.12
C PHE A 260 -22.95 -2.21 4.01
N ARG A 261 -22.09 -3.22 4.01
CA ARG A 261 -21.04 -3.46 3.03
C ARG A 261 -21.24 -4.82 2.40
N GLY A 262 -21.11 -4.88 1.08
CA GLY A 262 -21.18 -6.13 0.32
C GLY A 262 -19.97 -7.04 0.55
N VAL A 263 -19.93 -8.12 -0.22
CA VAL A 263 -18.82 -9.08 -0.20
C VAL A 263 -17.54 -8.39 -0.70
N ALA A 264 -16.48 -8.40 0.10
CA ALA A 264 -15.19 -7.83 -0.30
C ALA A 264 -14.36 -8.88 -1.05
N ASP A 265 -13.79 -8.52 -2.20
CA ASP A 265 -13.21 -9.47 -3.18
C ASP A 265 -12.06 -10.35 -2.63
N GLY A 266 -11.36 -9.84 -1.61
CA GLY A 266 -10.23 -10.54 -0.99
C GLY A 266 -8.86 -9.97 -1.42
N ASP A 267 -8.85 -8.72 -1.84
CA ASP A 267 -7.63 -7.93 -2.05
C ASP A 267 -6.87 -7.69 -0.75
N GLY A 268 -5.55 -7.57 -0.84
CA GLY A 268 -4.75 -7.10 0.28
C GLY A 268 -5.06 -5.67 0.72
N ILE A 269 -4.97 -4.74 -0.23
CA ILE A 269 -5.29 -3.31 -0.05
C ILE A 269 -6.12 -2.84 -1.27
N SER A 270 -7.33 -2.34 -1.01
CA SER A 270 -8.17 -1.72 -2.04
C SER A 270 -8.28 -0.20 -1.82
N ILE A 271 -8.07 0.57 -2.88
CA ILE A 271 -8.03 2.03 -2.90
C ILE A 271 -9.06 2.54 -3.91
N PHE A 272 -10.15 3.13 -3.39
CA PHE A 272 -11.29 3.57 -4.20
C PHE A 272 -11.47 5.09 -4.11
N GLY A 273 -11.23 5.81 -5.21
CA GLY A 273 -11.32 7.27 -5.25
C GLY A 273 -10.55 7.98 -4.12
N ALA A 274 -9.39 7.45 -3.73
CA ALA A 274 -8.59 8.00 -2.65
C ALA A 274 -7.43 8.86 -3.17
N THR A 275 -6.96 9.82 -2.37
CA THR A 275 -5.87 10.73 -2.79
C THR A 275 -4.76 10.87 -1.76
N ASN A 276 -3.53 11.10 -2.21
CA ASN A 276 -2.35 11.25 -1.34
C ASN A 276 -2.15 10.02 -0.45
N ILE A 277 -1.77 8.91 -1.07
CA ILE A 277 -1.55 7.62 -0.42
C ILE A 277 -0.08 7.22 -0.56
N TRP A 278 0.51 6.76 0.54
CA TRP A 278 1.87 6.21 0.52
C TRP A 278 1.90 4.82 1.16
N LEU A 279 2.18 3.82 0.33
CA LEU A 279 2.40 2.44 0.75
C LEU A 279 3.90 2.16 0.69
N ASP A 280 4.54 1.94 1.84
CA ASP A 280 5.99 1.86 1.94
C ASP A 280 6.47 0.68 2.80
N HIS A 281 7.52 0.00 2.37
CA HIS A 281 8.09 -1.14 3.13
C HIS A 281 7.07 -2.24 3.48
N ILE A 282 5.99 -2.39 2.72
CA ILE A 282 5.03 -3.47 2.97
C ILE A 282 5.50 -4.77 2.32
N SER A 283 5.16 -5.90 2.94
CA SER A 283 5.41 -7.23 2.39
C SER A 283 4.10 -7.93 2.12
N MET A 284 3.82 -8.29 0.87
CA MET A 284 2.53 -8.85 0.47
C MET A 284 2.65 -10.16 -0.31
N SER A 285 1.73 -11.09 -0.05
CA SER A 285 1.66 -12.38 -0.77
C SER A 285 0.33 -13.09 -0.57
N LYS A 286 -0.05 -13.96 -1.51
CA LYS A 286 -1.17 -14.91 -1.34
C LYS A 286 -2.49 -14.28 -0.87
N CYS A 287 -2.90 -13.14 -1.43
CA CYS A 287 -4.28 -12.69 -1.28
C CYS A 287 -5.21 -13.51 -2.20
N GLN A 288 -6.51 -13.42 -1.99
CA GLN A 288 -7.48 -14.20 -2.75
C GLN A 288 -7.71 -13.60 -4.15
N ASP A 289 -7.82 -12.27 -4.25
CA ASP A 289 -7.93 -11.56 -5.53
C ASP A 289 -6.62 -10.81 -5.85
N GLY A 290 -6.54 -9.49 -5.71
CA GLY A 290 -5.32 -8.70 -5.93
C GLY A 290 -4.45 -8.50 -4.67
N LEU A 291 -3.18 -8.06 -4.83
CA LEU A 291 -2.44 -7.51 -3.66
C LEU A 291 -2.84 -6.05 -3.43
N ILE A 292 -2.75 -5.21 -4.47
CA ILE A 292 -3.07 -3.77 -4.39
C ILE A 292 -3.90 -3.35 -5.59
N ASP A 293 -5.11 -2.89 -5.33
CA ASP A 293 -6.03 -2.37 -6.34
C ASP A 293 -6.32 -0.90 -6.10
N ALA A 294 -6.04 -0.05 -7.09
CA ALA A 294 -6.33 1.38 -7.04
C ALA A 294 -7.19 1.79 -8.24
N ILE A 295 -8.41 2.26 -7.97
CA ILE A 295 -9.43 2.50 -9.01
C ILE A 295 -10.29 3.74 -8.68
N MET A 296 -11.26 4.04 -9.55
CA MET A 296 -12.27 5.10 -9.36
C MET A 296 -11.68 6.50 -9.17
N GLY A 297 -10.67 6.86 -9.96
CA GLY A 297 -10.02 8.15 -9.92
C GLY A 297 -9.07 8.34 -8.73
N SER A 298 -8.60 7.24 -8.12
CA SER A 298 -7.55 7.33 -7.10
C SER A 298 -6.27 7.91 -7.70
N THR A 299 -5.62 8.86 -7.01
CA THR A 299 -4.46 9.58 -7.56
C THR A 299 -3.54 10.14 -6.49
N GLY A 300 -2.34 10.57 -6.87
CA GLY A 300 -1.34 11.02 -5.89
C GLY A 300 -0.87 9.87 -5.01
N ILE A 301 -0.48 8.74 -5.63
CA ILE A 301 -0.12 7.51 -4.92
C ILE A 301 1.36 7.22 -5.12
N THR A 302 2.05 6.83 -4.05
CA THR A 302 3.39 6.21 -4.13
C THR A 302 3.36 4.83 -3.47
N ILE A 303 3.85 3.82 -4.19
CA ILE A 303 4.07 2.46 -3.70
C ILE A 303 5.57 2.20 -3.76
N SER A 304 6.23 2.18 -2.60
CA SER A 304 7.69 2.15 -2.52
C SER A 304 8.27 1.09 -1.58
N ASN A 305 9.51 0.70 -1.84
CA ASN A 305 10.32 -0.17 -0.99
C ASN A 305 9.63 -1.47 -0.54
N SER A 306 8.63 -1.93 -1.27
CA SER A 306 7.79 -3.05 -0.86
C SER A 306 8.29 -4.35 -1.46
N HIS A 307 7.80 -5.47 -0.92
CA HIS A 307 8.20 -6.81 -1.34
C HIS A 307 6.97 -7.67 -1.66
N PHE A 308 6.86 -8.09 -2.91
CA PHE A 308 5.73 -8.85 -3.43
C PHE A 308 6.19 -10.25 -3.85
N THR A 309 5.48 -11.29 -3.43
CA THR A 309 5.79 -12.69 -3.81
C THR A 309 4.55 -13.57 -3.83
N HIS A 310 4.63 -14.73 -4.48
CA HIS A 310 3.63 -15.82 -4.42
C HIS A 310 2.20 -15.35 -4.64
N HIS A 311 1.91 -14.76 -5.80
CA HIS A 311 0.60 -14.23 -6.12
C HIS A 311 0.38 -14.01 -7.62
N ASN A 312 -0.85 -14.17 -8.10
CA ASN A 312 -1.17 -14.04 -9.52
C ASN A 312 -1.31 -12.58 -9.95
N ASP A 313 -2.32 -11.90 -9.43
CA ASP A 313 -2.72 -10.55 -9.84
C ASP A 313 -2.14 -9.50 -8.88
N VAL A 314 -0.92 -9.04 -9.14
CA VAL A 314 -0.17 -8.25 -8.14
C VAL A 314 -0.75 -6.86 -7.88
N MET A 315 -0.89 -6.03 -8.91
CA MET A 315 -1.25 -4.63 -8.76
C MET A 315 -2.09 -4.14 -9.94
N LEU A 316 -3.36 -3.79 -9.69
CA LEU A 316 -4.27 -3.23 -10.68
C LEU A 316 -4.43 -1.71 -10.47
N LEU A 317 -4.07 -0.93 -11.48
CA LEU A 317 -4.19 0.52 -11.49
C LEU A 317 -5.23 0.92 -12.55
N GLY A 318 -6.49 1.07 -12.12
CA GLY A 318 -7.66 1.29 -12.98
C GLY A 318 -8.30 -0.01 -13.45
N ALA A 319 -9.56 -0.26 -13.07
CA ALA A 319 -10.25 -1.55 -13.29
C ALA A 319 -11.15 -1.61 -14.53
N GLN A 320 -11.75 -0.50 -14.92
CA GLN A 320 -12.86 -0.50 -15.89
C GLN A 320 -12.47 0.18 -17.22
N ASN A 321 -13.04 -0.34 -18.32
CA ASN A 321 -12.78 0.15 -19.67
C ASN A 321 -13.59 1.40 -20.04
N ASP A 322 -14.49 1.88 -19.17
CA ASP A 322 -15.38 3.02 -19.37
C ASP A 322 -15.29 4.04 -18.22
N ASN A 323 -14.51 3.75 -17.18
CA ASN A 323 -14.31 4.67 -16.06
C ASN A 323 -13.26 5.74 -16.38
N HIS A 324 -13.69 6.81 -17.06
CA HIS A 324 -12.80 7.91 -17.45
C HIS A 324 -12.23 8.74 -16.29
N ALA A 325 -12.71 8.56 -15.04
CA ALA A 325 -12.11 9.21 -13.88
C ALA A 325 -10.65 8.78 -13.69
N ASP A 326 -10.31 7.55 -14.07
CA ASP A 326 -8.96 7.01 -13.98
C ASP A 326 -7.96 7.71 -14.93
N LYS A 327 -8.41 8.55 -15.88
CA LYS A 327 -7.49 9.43 -16.65
C LYS A 327 -6.75 10.44 -15.77
N LYS A 328 -7.26 10.70 -14.56
CA LYS A 328 -6.61 11.56 -13.56
C LYS A 328 -5.75 10.78 -12.56
N MET A 329 -5.65 9.47 -12.70
CA MET A 329 -4.80 8.63 -11.87
C MET A 329 -3.32 8.92 -12.16
N GLN A 330 -2.56 9.15 -11.09
CA GLN A 330 -1.12 9.34 -11.13
C GLN A 330 -0.47 8.55 -9.99
N VAL A 331 0.39 7.59 -10.35
CA VAL A 331 0.98 6.62 -9.41
C VAL A 331 2.48 6.49 -9.64
N THR A 332 3.26 6.46 -8.56
CA THR A 332 4.68 6.09 -8.59
C THR A 332 4.86 4.70 -7.98
N VAL A 333 5.47 3.79 -8.73
CA VAL A 333 5.85 2.44 -8.27
C VAL A 333 7.36 2.38 -8.25
N ALA A 334 7.98 2.40 -7.06
CA ALA A 334 9.42 2.59 -6.95
C ALA A 334 10.15 1.70 -5.94
N PHE A 335 11.37 1.25 -6.26
CA PHE A 335 12.24 0.51 -5.34
C PHE A 335 11.62 -0.78 -4.77
N ASN A 336 10.56 -1.30 -5.40
CA ASN A 336 9.92 -2.52 -5.00
C ASN A 336 10.72 -3.72 -5.50
N HIS A 337 10.67 -4.82 -4.75
CA HIS A 337 11.15 -6.11 -5.20
C HIS A 337 9.95 -6.98 -5.57
N PHE A 338 9.84 -7.30 -6.85
CA PHE A 338 8.88 -8.25 -7.41
C PHE A 338 9.56 -9.61 -7.52
N GLY A 339 9.31 -10.43 -6.50
CA GLY A 339 10.05 -11.66 -6.25
C GLY A 339 9.38 -12.92 -6.77
N LYS A 340 9.83 -14.06 -6.26
CA LYS A 340 9.42 -15.40 -6.69
C LYS A 340 7.89 -15.63 -6.63
N GLY A 341 7.39 -16.38 -7.60
CA GLY A 341 6.00 -16.88 -7.65
C GLY A 341 4.99 -15.80 -7.97
N LEU A 342 5.41 -14.70 -8.60
CA LEU A 342 4.51 -13.72 -9.19
C LEU A 342 4.15 -14.13 -10.61
N VAL A 343 2.91 -13.89 -11.05
CA VAL A 343 2.47 -14.23 -12.41
C VAL A 343 2.41 -12.98 -13.29
N GLN A 344 1.66 -11.96 -12.87
CA GLN A 344 1.36 -10.79 -13.70
C GLN A 344 1.01 -9.51 -12.91
N ARG A 345 0.74 -8.42 -13.64
CA ARG A 345 0.25 -7.12 -13.14
C ARG A 345 1.21 -6.41 -12.18
N MET A 346 2.45 -6.15 -12.59
CA MET A 346 3.45 -5.46 -11.76
C MET A 346 3.93 -4.11 -12.34
N PRO A 347 3.05 -3.11 -12.61
CA PRO A 347 1.59 -3.13 -12.48
C PRO A 347 0.86 -3.47 -13.79
N ARG A 348 -0.48 -3.61 -13.73
CA ARG A 348 -1.38 -3.54 -14.89
C ARG A 348 -2.19 -2.24 -14.85
N ILE A 349 -2.04 -1.38 -15.86
CA ILE A 349 -2.58 -0.01 -15.85
C ILE A 349 -3.72 0.19 -16.87
N ARG A 350 -4.72 0.98 -16.50
CA ARG A 350 -5.68 1.62 -17.42
C ARG A 350 -5.68 3.14 -17.25
N TRP A 351 -5.78 3.87 -18.37
CA TRP A 351 -5.97 5.33 -18.47
C TRP A 351 -4.87 6.25 -17.92
N GLY A 352 -4.47 6.08 -16.67
CA GLY A 352 -3.67 7.04 -15.93
C GLY A 352 -2.20 7.13 -16.35
N PHE A 353 -1.45 7.93 -15.59
CA PHE A 353 -0.01 8.07 -15.72
C PHE A 353 0.71 7.33 -14.59
N VAL A 354 1.62 6.42 -14.92
CA VAL A 354 2.35 5.63 -13.93
C VAL A 354 3.85 5.71 -14.17
N HIS A 355 4.59 6.19 -13.16
CA HIS A 355 6.05 6.18 -13.15
C HIS A 355 6.52 4.90 -12.44
N VAL A 356 7.05 3.96 -13.21
CA VAL A 356 7.61 2.69 -12.71
C VAL A 356 9.13 2.82 -12.69
N VAL A 357 9.73 2.93 -11.51
CA VAL A 357 11.14 3.37 -11.41
C VAL A 357 11.99 2.57 -10.41
N ASN A 358 13.16 2.11 -10.85
CA ASN A 358 14.15 1.42 -10.00
C ASN A 358 13.57 0.23 -9.21
N ASN A 359 12.61 -0.49 -9.77
CA ASN A 359 12.11 -1.75 -9.21
C ASN A 359 12.98 -2.93 -9.69
N ASP A 360 13.10 -3.96 -8.86
CA ASP A 360 13.82 -5.19 -9.18
C ASP A 360 12.82 -6.32 -9.40
N TYR A 361 12.72 -6.77 -10.65
CA TYR A 361 11.86 -7.86 -11.10
C TYR A 361 12.71 -9.11 -11.28
N THR A 362 12.58 -10.05 -10.35
CA THR A 362 13.37 -11.29 -10.39
C THR A 362 12.55 -12.51 -10.82
N HIS A 363 11.23 -12.38 -10.88
CA HIS A 363 10.33 -13.43 -11.34
C HIS A 363 8.99 -12.86 -11.85
N TRP A 364 8.51 -13.43 -12.95
CA TRP A 364 7.13 -13.34 -13.41
C TRP A 364 6.84 -14.55 -14.30
N GLU A 365 5.60 -15.04 -14.32
CA GLU A 365 5.23 -16.22 -15.12
C GLU A 365 4.55 -15.85 -16.44
N LEU A 366 3.89 -14.69 -16.51
CA LEU A 366 3.19 -14.23 -17.72
C LEU A 366 3.74 -12.91 -18.25
N TYR A 367 3.63 -11.81 -17.51
CA TYR A 367 4.23 -10.52 -17.87
C TYR A 367 4.55 -9.68 -16.64
N ALA A 368 5.54 -8.78 -16.74
CA ALA A 368 5.86 -7.84 -15.66
C ALA A 368 4.91 -6.64 -15.67
N ILE A 369 5.07 -5.73 -16.64
CA ILE A 369 4.31 -4.49 -16.76
C ILE A 369 3.35 -4.61 -17.94
N GLY A 370 2.09 -4.23 -17.77
CA GLY A 370 1.08 -4.29 -18.82
C GLY A 370 0.07 -3.15 -18.74
N GLY A 371 -0.66 -2.90 -19.82
CA GLY A 371 -1.66 -1.85 -19.84
C GLY A 371 -2.69 -1.98 -20.96
N SER A 372 -3.82 -1.31 -20.79
CA SER A 372 -4.93 -1.24 -21.77
C SER A 372 -5.67 0.08 -21.59
N GLN A 373 -6.42 0.56 -22.58
CA GLN A 373 -7.13 1.86 -22.49
C GLN A 373 -6.19 3.07 -22.35
N SER A 374 -5.19 3.14 -23.23
CA SER A 374 -4.27 4.27 -23.39
C SER A 374 -3.62 4.80 -22.09
N PRO A 375 -3.01 3.94 -21.24
CA PRO A 375 -2.24 4.42 -20.11
C PRO A 375 -0.92 5.04 -20.58
N THR A 376 -0.37 5.96 -19.78
CA THR A 376 1.02 6.41 -19.94
C THR A 376 1.88 5.69 -18.91
N ILE A 377 2.84 4.88 -19.37
CA ILE A 377 3.74 4.11 -18.50
C ILE A 377 5.17 4.59 -18.75
N LEU A 378 5.79 5.17 -17.73
CA LEU A 378 7.16 5.62 -17.78
C LEU A 378 8.05 4.66 -16.98
N SER A 379 8.81 3.80 -17.65
CA SER A 379 9.68 2.80 -17.03
C SER A 379 11.13 3.26 -17.01
N HIS A 380 11.68 3.55 -15.82
CA HIS A 380 13.04 4.09 -15.65
C HIS A 380 13.89 3.27 -14.68
N GLY A 381 15.09 2.83 -15.09
CA GLY A 381 16.05 2.18 -14.20
C GLY A 381 15.60 0.86 -13.57
N ASN A 382 14.51 0.26 -14.06
CA ASN A 382 14.04 -1.05 -13.57
C ASN A 382 15.00 -2.15 -14.02
N ARG A 383 15.19 -3.16 -13.16
CA ARG A 383 15.96 -4.35 -13.48
C ARG A 383 15.00 -5.52 -13.73
N PHE A 384 15.14 -6.17 -14.87
CA PHE A 384 14.32 -7.31 -15.28
C PHE A 384 15.19 -8.54 -15.48
N ILE A 385 14.95 -9.59 -14.69
CA ILE A 385 15.50 -10.92 -14.92
C ILE A 385 14.38 -11.77 -15.49
N ALA A 386 14.37 -11.93 -16.81
CA ALA A 386 13.36 -12.76 -17.47
C ALA A 386 13.43 -14.21 -16.96
N PRO A 387 12.29 -14.89 -16.77
CA PRO A 387 12.29 -16.31 -16.50
C PRO A 387 12.99 -17.06 -17.65
N PRO A 388 13.61 -18.23 -17.39
CA PRO A 388 14.12 -19.07 -18.46
C PRO A 388 13.03 -19.31 -19.50
N HIS A 389 13.40 -19.29 -20.78
CA HIS A 389 12.45 -19.57 -21.86
C HIS A 389 11.86 -20.97 -21.65
N LEU A 390 10.57 -21.03 -21.30
CA LEU A 390 9.80 -22.27 -21.25
C LEU A 390 9.10 -22.43 -22.59
N GLN A 391 9.39 -23.53 -23.28
CA GLN A 391 8.94 -23.88 -24.63
C GLN A 391 7.41 -24.15 -24.75
N HIS A 392 6.61 -23.64 -23.82
CA HIS A 392 5.20 -23.99 -23.65
C HIS A 392 4.21 -23.09 -24.38
N TYR A 393 4.67 -22.01 -25.01
CA TYR A 393 3.86 -21.23 -25.95
C TYR A 393 4.48 -21.38 -27.33
N ARG A 394 3.90 -22.28 -28.15
CA ARG A 394 4.11 -22.23 -29.61
C ARG A 394 3.43 -20.96 -30.10
N GLU A 395 4.19 -20.19 -30.88
CA GLU A 395 3.79 -18.92 -31.50
C GLU A 395 2.44 -18.97 -32.22
#